data_AF-A0A1M3QWH2-F1
#
_entry.id   AF-A0A1M3QWH2-F1
#
_cell.length_a   1.000
_cell.length_b   1.000
_cell.length_c   1.000
_cell.angle_alpha   90.00
_cell.angle_beta   90.00
_cell.angle_gamma   90.00
#
_symmetry.space_group_name_H-M   'P 1'
#
loop_
_entity.id
_entity.type
_entity.pdbx_description
1 polymer ?
#
loop_
_entity_poly.entity_id
_entity_poly.type
_entity_poly.pdbx_seq_one_letter_code
_entity_poly.pdbx_strand_id
1 'polypeptide(L)'
;MDNSVVSKIGLAVFGILFGSYVTTYLSRRRGRVMLAFDFHKELNNVDMAKHRRLAAKLIENNPGKDFQELSVIDEEQFTSVLMVMRFYQRLWLCVKHN
;
A
#
# COMPACT_ATOMS: atom_id res chain seq x y z
N MET A 1 -34.14 22.87 36.19
CA MET A 1 -33.77 22.34 34.85
C MET A 1 -34.29 20.92 34.80
N ASP A 2 -35.17 20.60 33.85
CA ASP A 2 -35.77 19.26 33.77
C ASP A 2 -34.70 18.20 33.49
N ASN A 3 -34.68 17.15 34.31
CA ASN A 3 -33.79 15.99 34.12
C ASN A 3 -33.96 15.35 32.73
N SER A 4 -35.11 15.53 32.10
CA SER A 4 -35.40 15.07 30.73
C SER A 4 -34.58 15.79 29.66
N VAL A 5 -34.28 17.08 29.85
CA VAL A 5 -33.51 17.89 28.89
C VAL A 5 -32.03 17.55 28.97
N VAL A 6 -31.49 17.40 30.19
CA VAL A 6 -30.09 17.01 30.43
C VAL A 6 -29.81 15.61 29.87
N SER A 7 -30.74 14.66 30.07
CA SER A 7 -30.65 13.30 29.52
C SER A 7 -30.63 13.28 27.98
N LYS A 8 -31.49 14.06 27.33
CA LYS A 8 -31.53 14.18 25.85
C LYS A 8 -30.25 14.78 25.27
N ILE A 9 -29.68 15.80 25.92
CA ILE A 9 -28.41 16.40 25.51
C ILE A 9 -27.26 15.40 25.67
N GLY A 10 -27.23 14.67 26.79
CA GLY A 10 -26.24 13.61 27.03
C GLY A 10 -26.29 12.50 25.97
N LEU A 11 -27.49 12.03 25.63
CA LEU A 11 -27.72 11.05 24.56
C LEU A 11 -27.27 11.56 23.18
N ALA A 12 -27.56 12.82 22.86
CA ALA A 12 -27.14 13.44 21.60
C ALA A 12 -25.62 13.53 21.48
N VAL A 13 -24.93 13.99 22.54
CA VAL A 13 -23.46 14.08 22.56
C VAL A 13 -22.84 12.69 22.46
N PHE A 14 -23.37 11.71 23.19
CA PHE A 14 -22.91 10.32 23.10
C PHE A 14 -23.09 9.74 21.69
N GLY A 15 -24.24 9.98 21.06
CA GLY A 15 -24.50 9.54 19.69
C GLY A 15 -23.51 10.13 18.67
N ILE A 16 -23.17 11.41 18.80
CA ILE A 16 -22.19 12.08 17.94
C ILE A 16 -20.78 11.49 18.14
N LEU A 17 -20.34 11.34 19.38
CA LEU A 17 -19.01 10.79 19.70
C LEU A 17 -18.89 9.34 19.22
N PHE A 18 -19.90 8.53 19.48
CA PHE A 18 -19.94 7.14 19.05
C PHE A 18 -19.97 7.02 17.53
N GLY A 19 -20.82 7.80 16.85
CA GLY A 19 -20.91 7.81 15.39
C GLY A 19 -19.60 8.25 14.74
N SER A 20 -18.93 9.28 15.29
CA SER A 20 -17.62 9.75 14.82
C SER A 20 -16.55 8.67 14.97
N TYR A 21 -16.50 8.01 16.13
CA TYR A 21 -15.55 6.93 16.38
C TYR A 21 -15.72 5.75 15.42
N VAL A 22 -16.96 5.26 15.28
CA VAL A 22 -17.30 4.15 14.37
C VAL A 22 -16.98 4.51 12.92
N THR A 23 -17.36 5.70 12.47
CA THR A 23 -17.07 6.17 11.11
C THR A 23 -15.57 6.24 10.86
N THR A 24 -14.80 6.78 11.80
CA THR A 24 -13.33 6.85 11.69
C THR A 24 -12.71 5.46 11.60
N TYR A 25 -13.17 4.52 12.42
CA TYR A 25 -12.70 3.14 12.40
C TYR A 25 -13.01 2.43 11.08
N LEU A 26 -14.25 2.55 10.59
CA LEU A 26 -14.67 1.96 9.33
C LEU A 26 -13.93 2.56 8.13
N SER A 27 -13.74 3.87 8.10
CA SER A 27 -12.95 4.56 7.06
C SER A 27 -11.51 4.08 7.01
N ARG A 28 -10.85 3.93 8.17
CA ARG A 28 -9.48 3.37 8.26
C ARG A 28 -9.43 1.92 7.76
N ARG A 29 -10.39 1.08 8.15
CA ARG A 29 -10.46 -0.32 7.69
C ARG A 29 -10.68 -0.40 6.18
N ARG A 30 -11.59 0.40 5.63
CA ARG A 30 -11.86 0.45 4.19
C ARG A 30 -10.63 0.91 3.41
N GLY A 31 -9.92 1.93 3.89
CA GLY A 31 -8.67 2.41 3.28
C GLY A 31 -7.61 1.31 3.16
N ARG A 32 -7.40 0.54 4.24
CA ARG A 32 -6.43 -0.58 4.23
C ARG A 32 -6.82 -1.69 3.23
N VAL A 33 -8.10 -2.04 3.15
CA VAL A 33 -8.58 -3.05 2.20
C VAL A 33 -8.41 -2.57 0.76
N MET A 34 -8.79 -1.32 0.46
CA MET A 34 -8.62 -0.74 -0.87
C MET A 34 -7.14 -0.73 -1.29
N LEU A 35 -6.26 -0.28 -0.40
CA LEU A 35 -4.82 -0.26 -0.65
C LEU A 35 -4.25 -1.66 -0.93
N ALA A 36 -4.69 -2.67 -0.19
CA ALA A 36 -4.30 -4.06 -0.43
C ALA A 36 -4.77 -4.55 -1.81
N PHE A 37 -6.00 -4.19 -2.21
CA PHE A 37 -6.49 -4.49 -3.56
C PHE A 37 -5.70 -3.76 -4.65
N ASP A 38 -5.29 -2.52 -4.41
CA ASP A 38 -4.49 -1.76 -5.39
C ASP A 38 -3.10 -2.38 -5.57
N PHE A 39 -2.41 -2.78 -4.49
CA PHE A 39 -1.16 -3.55 -4.58
C PHE A 39 -1.36 -4.89 -5.28
N HIS A 40 -2.45 -5.59 -5.00
CA HIS A 40 -2.77 -6.85 -5.67
C HIS A 40 -2.99 -6.66 -7.17
N LYS A 41 -3.74 -5.63 -7.58
CA LYS A 41 -3.96 -5.29 -8.99
C LYS A 41 -2.65 -4.92 -9.67
N GLU A 42 -1.83 -4.10 -9.02
CA GLU A 42 -0.54 -3.70 -9.58
C GLU A 42 0.40 -4.90 -9.78
N LEU A 43 0.52 -5.78 -8.78
CA LEU A 43 1.40 -6.95 -8.89
C LEU A 43 0.99 -7.91 -10.02
N ASN A 44 -0.32 -8.02 -10.26
CA ASN A 44 -0.89 -8.95 -11.24
C ASN A 44 -1.19 -8.30 -12.59
N ASN A 45 -0.88 -7.02 -12.79
CA ASN A 45 -1.05 -6.41 -14.10
C ASN A 45 0.02 -6.92 -15.09
N VAL A 46 -0.26 -6.75 -16.37
CA VAL A 46 0.60 -7.25 -17.45
C VAL A 46 1.95 -6.52 -17.46
N ASP A 47 1.97 -5.22 -17.17
CA ASP A 47 3.19 -4.40 -17.18
C ASP A 47 4.17 -4.82 -16.09
N MET A 48 3.69 -5.04 -14.86
CA MET A 48 4.49 -5.54 -13.74
C MET A 48 4.94 -6.97 -13.98
N ALA A 49 4.12 -7.82 -14.61
CA ALA A 49 4.56 -9.15 -15.03
C ALA A 49 5.72 -9.08 -16.04
N LYS A 50 5.66 -8.15 -17.01
CA LYS A 50 6.76 -7.87 -17.95
C LYS A 50 8.02 -7.40 -17.21
N HIS A 51 7.90 -6.43 -16.30
CA HIS A 51 9.04 -5.94 -15.53
C HIS A 51 9.66 -7.03 -14.65
N ARG A 52 8.86 -7.86 -13.98
CA ARG A 52 9.38 -9.00 -13.20
C ARG A 52 10.15 -9.99 -14.06
N ARG A 53 9.66 -10.30 -15.27
CA ARG A 53 10.36 -11.18 -16.21
C ARG A 53 11.68 -10.58 -16.69
N LEU A 54 11.70 -9.31 -17.06
CA LEU A 54 12.92 -8.62 -17.51
C LEU A 54 13.95 -8.51 -16.38
N ALA A 55 13.51 -8.15 -15.18
CA ALA A 55 14.36 -8.11 -13.99
C ALA A 55 14.98 -9.49 -13.68
N ALA A 56 14.16 -10.55 -13.71
CA ALA A 56 14.65 -11.92 -13.51
C ALA A 56 15.68 -12.31 -14.56
N LYS A 57 15.39 -12.05 -15.85
CA LYS A 57 16.31 -12.34 -16.96
C LYS A 57 17.65 -11.60 -16.81
N LEU A 58 17.62 -10.33 -16.41
CA LEU A 58 18.85 -9.55 -16.19
C LEU A 58 19.72 -10.17 -15.09
N ILE A 59 19.11 -10.58 -13.97
CA ILE A 59 19.80 -11.20 -12.84
C ILE A 59 20.34 -12.59 -13.22
N GLU A 60 19.52 -13.41 -13.88
CA GLU A 60 19.90 -14.76 -14.32
C GLU A 60 21.06 -14.75 -15.33
N ASN A 61 21.07 -13.78 -16.25
CA ASN A 61 22.12 -13.66 -17.26
C ASN A 61 23.44 -13.10 -16.71
N ASN A 62 23.42 -12.46 -15.54
CA ASN A 62 24.58 -11.78 -14.96
C ASN A 62 24.84 -12.26 -13.52
N PRO A 63 25.12 -13.57 -13.33
CA PRO A 63 25.34 -14.12 -12.00
C PRO A 63 26.56 -13.49 -11.34
N GLY A 64 26.46 -13.22 -10.04
CA GLY A 64 27.55 -12.64 -9.24
C GLY A 64 27.78 -11.15 -9.47
N LYS A 65 26.97 -10.49 -10.30
CA LYS A 65 27.00 -9.04 -10.46
C LYS A 65 26.23 -8.33 -9.37
N ASP A 66 26.81 -7.26 -8.85
CA ASP A 66 26.14 -6.40 -7.89
C ASP A 66 25.14 -5.45 -8.57
N PHE A 67 24.37 -4.74 -7.75
CA PHE A 67 23.32 -3.86 -8.23
C PHE A 67 23.83 -2.71 -9.13
N GLN A 68 25.01 -2.17 -8.82
CA GLN A 68 25.58 -1.05 -9.56
C GLN A 68 26.17 -1.54 -10.87
N GLU A 69 26.81 -2.72 -10.88
CA GLU A 69 27.26 -3.37 -12.11
C GLU A 69 26.08 -3.67 -13.04
N LEU A 70 24.96 -4.18 -12.53
CA LEU A 70 23.75 -4.45 -13.32
C LEU A 70 23.19 -3.18 -13.99
N SER A 71 23.32 -2.02 -13.34
CA SER A 71 22.86 -0.74 -13.90
C SER A 71 23.65 -0.29 -15.13
N VAL A 72 24.91 -0.71 -15.25
CA VAL A 72 25.80 -0.33 -16.36
C VAL A 72 25.68 -1.33 -17.52
N ILE A 73 25.36 -2.59 -17.23
CA ILE A 73 25.29 -3.66 -18.25
C ILE A 73 24.10 -3.48 -19.19
N ASP A 74 22.91 -3.25 -18.64
CA ASP A 74 21.69 -3.09 -19.42
C ASP A 74 20.72 -2.16 -18.69
N GLU A 75 20.80 -0.87 -19.02
CA GLU A 75 20.02 0.19 -18.38
C GLU A 75 18.51 0.00 -18.55
N GLU A 76 18.08 -0.52 -19.71
CA GLU A 76 16.66 -0.74 -20.02
C GLU A 76 16.07 -1.85 -19.14
N GLN A 77 16.76 -3.00 -19.05
CA GLN A 77 16.33 -4.08 -18.16
C GLN A 77 16.52 -3.71 -16.68
N PHE A 78 17.54 -2.93 -16.35
CA PHE A 78 17.77 -2.46 -14.98
C PHE A 78 16.63 -1.55 -14.50
N THR A 79 16.03 -0.75 -15.39
CA THR A 79 14.82 0.01 -15.08
C THR A 79 13.69 -0.91 -14.59
N SER A 80 13.58 -2.13 -15.15
CA SER A 80 12.60 -3.11 -14.68
C SER A 80 12.91 -3.62 -13.26
N VAL A 81 14.18 -3.78 -12.90
CA VAL A 81 14.59 -4.09 -11.51
C VAL A 81 14.13 -2.97 -10.57
N LEU A 82 14.35 -1.71 -10.94
CA LEU A 82 13.91 -0.55 -10.15
C LEU A 82 12.39 -0.51 -9.98
N MET A 83 11.62 -0.82 -11.02
CA MET A 83 10.16 -0.87 -10.94
C MET A 83 9.67 -1.90 -9.92
N VAL A 84 10.27 -3.10 -9.93
CA VAL A 84 9.95 -4.16 -8.97
C VAL A 84 10.36 -3.75 -7.54
N MET A 85 11.54 -3.16 -7.37
CA MET A 85 11.98 -2.68 -6.05
C MET A 85 11.08 -1.58 -5.50
N ARG A 86 10.67 -0.62 -6.32
CA ARG A 86 9.75 0.45 -5.92
C ARG A 86 8.41 -0.09 -5.45
N PHE A 87 7.88 -1.12 -6.11
CA PHE A 87 6.66 -1.80 -5.66
C PHE A 87 6.83 -2.35 -4.24
N TYR A 88 7.89 -3.12 -3.97
CA TYR A 88 8.14 -3.69 -2.65
C TYR A 88 8.45 -2.63 -1.58
N GLN A 89 9.11 -1.54 -1.94
CA GLN A 89 9.34 -0.42 -1.02
C GLN A 89 8.02 0.22 -0.59
N ARG A 90 7.08 0.46 -1.53
CA ARG A 90 5.75 0.98 -1.20
C ARG A 90 4.95 -0.01 -0.35
N LEU A 91 5.03 -1.30 -0.67
CA LEU A 91 4.37 -2.35 0.11
C LEU A 91 4.90 -2.38 1.54
N TRP A 92 6.22 -2.32 1.72
CA TRP A 92 6.83 -2.29 3.05
C TRP A 92 6.46 -1.04 3.85
N LEU A 93 6.50 0.15 3.23
CA LEU A 93 6.06 1.39 3.86
C LEU A 93 4.58 1.30 4.29
N CYS A 94 3.74 0.71 3.45
CA CYS A 94 2.35 0.44 3.80
C CYS A 94 2.24 -0.48 5.02
N VAL A 95 2.94 -1.62 5.05
CA VAL A 95 2.89 -2.56 6.18
C VAL A 95 3.45 -1.96 7.46
N LYS A 96 4.47 -1.09 7.36
CA LYS A 96 5.10 -0.45 8.52
C LYS A 96 4.23 0.66 9.15
N HIS A 97 3.44 1.36 8.34
CA HIS A 97 2.76 2.58 8.77
C HIS A 97 1.21 2.50 8.75
N ASN A 98 0.60 1.43 8.24
CA ASN A 98 -0.86 1.17 8.30
C ASN A 98 -1.25 0.05 9.28
#